data_AF-A0A1K1M620-F1
#
_entry.id   AF-A0A1K1M620-F1
#
_cell.length_a   1.000
_cell.length_b   1.000
_cell.length_c   1.000
_cell.angle_alpha   90.00
_cell.angle_beta   90.00
_cell.angle_gamma   90.00
#
_symmetry.space_group_name_H-M   'P 1'
#
loop_
_entity.id
_entity.type
_entity.pdbx_description
1 polymer ?
#
loop_
_entity_poly.entity_id
_entity_poly.type
_entity_poly.pdbx_seq_one_letter_code
_entity_poly.pdbx_strand_id
1 'polypeptide(L)'
;MKDKVMNRWSTYEPFYVPFNGYKVADIVITSHAISRWTERVESEEATIEHICAFLWDKLKTNRIQPYYANEKDVYTIDEDLVMVAEFMELKQETDIAGNPLHKLIVVTFLGRISQDIQLRDLKAYYSWLRHSRRMTLVKHGRKHK
;
A
#
# COMPACT_ATOMS: atom_id res chain seq x y z
N MET A 1 15.41 14.18 2.81
CA MET A 1 16.84 14.44 2.58
C MET A 1 17.46 13.08 2.25
N LYS A 2 17.85 12.84 0.98
CA LYS A 2 18.38 11.53 0.53
C LYS A 2 19.88 11.51 0.81
N ASP A 3 20.32 10.63 1.71
CA ASP A 3 21.72 10.43 1.99
C ASP A 3 22.46 9.92 0.76
N LYS A 4 23.41 10.75 0.32
CA LYS A 4 24.21 10.62 -0.90
C LYS A 4 25.56 9.94 -0.60
N VAL A 5 25.63 9.08 0.42
CA VAL A 5 26.88 8.47 0.91
C VAL A 5 26.68 6.99 1.21
N MET A 6 26.34 6.18 0.19
CA MET A 6 26.38 4.72 0.29
C MET A 6 27.02 4.10 -0.95
N ASN A 7 28.12 4.72 -1.38
CA ASN A 7 29.07 4.13 -2.32
C ASN A 7 30.34 3.79 -1.55
N ARG A 8 30.32 2.69 -0.77
CA ARG A 8 31.49 1.90 -0.31
C ARG A 8 31.03 0.83 0.69
N TRP A 9 31.31 -0.43 0.33
CA TRP A 9 31.12 -1.70 1.07
C TRP A 9 29.82 -2.46 0.84
N SER A 10 29.96 -3.51 0.02
CA SER A 10 29.00 -4.53 -0.39
C SER A 10 28.73 -5.58 0.70
N THR A 11 28.22 -5.20 1.87
CA THR A 11 27.97 -6.16 2.96
C THR A 11 26.63 -6.00 3.68
N TYR A 12 25.82 -5.00 3.31
CA TYR A 12 24.47 -4.88 3.88
C TYR A 12 23.46 -5.65 3.02
N GLU A 13 22.82 -6.66 3.60
CA GLU A 13 21.62 -7.27 3.01
C GLU A 13 20.56 -6.16 2.84
N PRO A 14 19.98 -5.97 1.65
CA PRO A 14 18.89 -5.01 1.48
C PRO A 14 17.76 -5.34 2.45
N PHE A 15 17.35 -4.37 3.27
CA PHE A 15 16.27 -4.59 4.22
C PHE A 15 14.95 -4.76 3.46
N TYR A 16 14.26 -5.88 3.66
CA TYR A 16 12.92 -6.11 3.15
C TYR A 16 12.02 -6.79 4.19
N VAL A 17 10.72 -6.64 4.04
CA VAL A 17 9.70 -7.35 4.82
C VAL A 17 8.91 -8.26 3.88
N PRO A 18 8.84 -9.58 4.15
CA PRO A 18 8.02 -10.48 3.36
C PRO A 18 6.54 -10.21 3.62
N PHE A 19 5.76 -9.99 2.56
CA PHE A 19 4.32 -9.74 2.66
C PHE A 19 3.59 -10.20 1.40
N ASN A 20 2.55 -11.02 1.57
CA ASN A 20 1.71 -11.55 0.49
C ASN A 20 2.48 -12.16 -0.71
N GLY A 21 3.60 -12.85 -0.43
CA GLY A 21 4.46 -13.43 -1.46
C GLY A 21 5.48 -12.46 -2.09
N TYR A 22 5.49 -11.20 -1.68
CA TYR A 22 6.43 -10.18 -2.14
C TYR A 22 7.49 -9.85 -1.08
N LYS A 23 8.67 -9.43 -1.53
CA LYS A 23 9.73 -8.87 -0.67
C LYS A 23 9.65 -7.35 -0.72
N VAL A 24 8.95 -6.74 0.24
CA VAL A 24 8.70 -5.30 0.27
C VAL A 24 9.93 -4.57 0.81
N ALA A 25 10.59 -3.79 -0.03
CA ALA A 25 11.77 -2.99 0.31
C ALA A 25 11.48 -1.48 0.32
N ASP A 26 10.36 -1.04 -0.26
CA ASP A 26 9.96 0.36 -0.31
C ASP A 26 8.43 0.51 -0.23
N ILE A 27 7.96 1.65 0.29
CA ILE A 27 6.53 2.00 0.36
C ILE A 27 6.35 3.36 -0.32
N VAL A 28 5.46 3.40 -1.31
CA VAL A 28 5.14 4.61 -2.08
C VAL A 28 3.68 4.98 -1.84
N ILE A 29 3.42 6.18 -1.34
CA ILE A 29 2.07 6.71 -1.16
C ILE A 29 1.72 7.61 -2.34
N THR A 30 0.64 7.28 -3.05
CA THR A 30 0.15 8.13 -4.14
C THR A 30 -0.51 9.40 -3.59
N SER A 31 -0.55 10.47 -4.38
CA SER A 31 -1.29 11.69 -4.00
C SER A 31 -2.76 11.42 -3.69
N HIS A 32 -3.36 10.45 -4.37
CA HIS A 32 -4.72 10.02 -4.12
C HIS A 32 -4.88 9.37 -2.74
N ALA A 33 -3.95 8.50 -2.36
CA ALA A 33 -3.95 7.90 -1.03
C ALA A 33 -3.77 8.94 0.07
N ILE A 34 -2.89 9.94 -0.11
CA ILE A 34 -2.72 11.04 0.86
C ILE A 34 -4.04 11.79 1.08
N SER A 35 -4.69 12.23 0.01
CA SER A 35 -6.00 12.93 0.10
C SER A 35 -7.04 12.08 0.82
N ARG A 36 -7.06 10.77 0.57
CA ARG A 36 -8.02 9.86 1.21
C ARG A 36 -7.70 9.53 2.65
N TRP A 37 -6.43 9.55 3.03
CA TRP A 37 -6.02 9.47 4.43
C TRP A 37 -6.60 10.64 5.22
N THR A 38 -6.35 11.88 4.76
CA THR A 38 -6.88 13.09 5.42
C THR A 38 -8.40 13.08 5.51
N GLU A 39 -9.08 12.62 4.46
CA GLU A 39 -10.56 12.62 4.41
C GLU A 39 -11.22 11.53 5.26
N ARG A 40 -10.60 10.35 5.42
CA ARG A 40 -11.30 9.12 5.88
C ARG A 40 -10.61 8.34 6.97
N VAL A 41 -9.38 8.72 7.32
CA VAL A 41 -8.57 7.97 8.30
C VAL A 41 -8.21 8.89 9.45
N GLU A 42 -7.49 9.97 9.17
CA GLU A 42 -6.98 10.89 10.17
C GLU A 42 -6.63 12.24 9.54
N SER A 43 -7.17 13.32 10.11
CA SER A 43 -7.02 14.68 9.58
C SER A 43 -5.82 15.44 10.13
N GLU A 44 -5.27 15.03 11.27
CA GLU A 44 -4.25 15.78 12.01
C GLU A 44 -2.83 15.49 11.53
N GLU A 45 -2.52 14.25 11.15
CA GLU A 45 -1.19 13.83 10.68
C GLU A 45 -1.24 13.12 9.31
N ALA A 46 -1.27 13.89 8.22
CA ALA A 46 -1.37 13.38 6.84
C ALA A 46 -0.08 13.54 6.01
N THR A 47 1.09 13.67 6.65
CA THR A 47 2.37 13.74 5.91
C THR A 47 2.73 12.37 5.34
N ILE A 48 3.46 12.36 4.22
CA ILE A 48 3.91 11.11 3.59
C ILE A 48 4.77 10.31 4.57
N GLU A 49 5.64 10.99 5.31
CA GLU A 49 6.51 10.39 6.31
C GLU A 49 5.73 9.71 7.43
N HIS A 50 4.66 10.35 7.93
CA HIS A 50 3.79 9.77 8.95
C HIS A 50 3.10 8.50 8.43
N ILE A 51 2.46 8.58 7.26
CA ILE A 51 1.75 7.44 6.65
C ILE A 51 2.73 6.29 6.37
N CYS A 52 3.92 6.58 5.84
CA CYS A 52 4.95 5.56 5.61
C CYS A 52 5.44 4.92 6.92
N ALA A 53 5.67 5.71 7.98
CA ALA A 53 6.08 5.20 9.28
C ALA A 53 5.00 4.28 9.89
N PHE A 54 3.74 4.71 9.84
CA PHE A 54 2.58 3.91 10.23
C PHE A 54 2.56 2.58 9.47
N LEU A 55 2.63 2.62 8.13
CA LEU A 55 2.56 1.39 7.33
C LEU A 55 3.75 0.46 7.56
N TRP A 56 4.96 0.99 7.74
CA TRP A 56 6.13 0.16 8.08
C TRP A 56 5.97 -0.53 9.42
N ASP A 57 5.47 0.17 10.45
CA ASP A 57 5.16 -0.44 11.74
C ASP A 57 4.15 -1.59 11.59
N LYS A 58 3.04 -1.34 10.89
CA LYS A 58 1.99 -2.36 10.68
C LYS A 58 2.44 -3.53 9.83
N LEU A 59 3.27 -3.28 8.82
CA LEU A 59 3.84 -4.34 7.98
C LEU A 59 4.80 -5.22 8.78
N LYS A 60 5.71 -4.63 9.56
CA LYS A 60 6.68 -5.37 10.39
C LYS A 60 6.03 -6.17 11.52
N THR A 61 4.88 -5.71 12.00
CA THR A 61 4.12 -6.36 13.08
C THR A 61 3.03 -7.32 12.58
N ASN A 62 3.00 -7.62 11.26
CA ASN A 62 2.00 -8.49 10.62
C ASN A 62 0.54 -8.06 10.89
N ARG A 63 0.31 -6.74 10.96
CA ARG A 63 -1.02 -6.14 11.17
C ARG A 63 -1.74 -5.79 9.87
N ILE A 64 -1.14 -6.09 8.73
CA ILE A 64 -1.75 -5.93 7.40
C ILE A 64 -2.12 -7.32 6.87
N GLN A 65 -3.36 -7.49 6.40
CA GLN A 65 -3.86 -8.76 5.88
C GLN A 65 -4.67 -8.54 4.60
N PRO A 66 -4.68 -9.49 3.65
CA PRO A 66 -5.61 -9.43 2.51
C PRO A 66 -7.06 -9.36 3.01
N TYR A 67 -7.87 -8.46 2.43
CA TYR A 67 -9.28 -8.32 2.82
C TYR A 67 -10.09 -9.58 2.45
N TYR A 68 -9.86 -10.12 1.25
CA TYR A 68 -10.36 -11.42 0.83
C TYR A 68 -9.19 -12.31 0.44
N ALA A 69 -9.32 -13.62 0.65
CA ALA A 69 -8.31 -14.59 0.27
C ALA A 69 -7.94 -14.57 -1.23
N ASN A 70 -8.87 -14.13 -2.09
CA ASN A 70 -8.71 -14.16 -3.55
C ASN A 70 -8.50 -12.77 -4.19
N GLU A 71 -8.66 -11.68 -3.43
CA GLU A 71 -8.49 -10.33 -3.95
C GLU A 71 -7.10 -9.82 -3.57
N LYS A 72 -6.25 -9.60 -4.57
CA LYS A 72 -4.81 -9.38 -4.37
C LYS A 72 -4.43 -7.94 -4.08
N ASP A 73 -5.39 -7.02 -4.13
CA ASP A 73 -5.10 -5.60 -4.20
C ASP A 73 -5.71 -4.84 -3.01
N VAL A 74 -6.52 -5.52 -2.18
CA VAL A 74 -7.22 -4.90 -1.05
C VAL A 74 -6.81 -5.54 0.26
N TYR A 75 -6.52 -4.70 1.24
CA TYR A 75 -5.92 -5.06 2.51
C TYR A 75 -6.64 -4.42 3.68
N THR A 76 -6.73 -5.13 4.80
CA THR A 76 -7.13 -4.59 6.10
C THR A 76 -5.90 -4.36 6.96
N ILE A 77 -5.90 -3.26 7.70
CA ILE A 77 -4.89 -2.90 8.69
C ILE A 77 -5.57 -2.88 10.05
N ASP A 78 -5.02 -3.63 11.01
CA ASP A 78 -5.60 -3.81 12.34
C ASP A 78 -7.09 -4.25 12.29
N GLU A 79 -7.46 -5.02 11.25
CA GLU A 79 -8.84 -5.50 10.99
C GLU A 79 -9.90 -4.38 10.82
N ASP A 80 -9.48 -3.12 10.68
CA ASP A 80 -10.38 -1.96 10.66
C ASP A 80 -10.14 -1.05 9.45
N LEU A 81 -8.91 -0.61 9.23
CA LEU A 81 -8.61 0.33 8.14
C LEU A 81 -8.44 -0.43 6.82
N VAL A 82 -9.21 -0.05 5.79
CA VAL A 82 -9.16 -0.67 4.47
C VAL A 82 -8.31 0.14 3.50
N MET A 83 -7.32 -0.52 2.90
CA MET A 83 -6.34 0.03 1.99
C MET A 83 -6.35 -0.74 0.66
N VAL A 84 -6.18 -0.03 -0.46
CA VAL A 84 -5.90 -0.63 -1.77
C VAL A 84 -4.44 -0.37 -2.13
N ALA A 85 -3.70 -1.42 -2.49
CA ALA A 85 -2.30 -1.33 -2.84
C ALA A 85 -1.89 -2.31 -3.94
N GLU A 86 -0.85 -1.94 -4.67
CA GLU A 86 -0.25 -2.73 -5.74
C GLU A 86 1.23 -2.98 -5.43
N PHE A 87 1.81 -4.02 -6.03
CA PHE A 87 3.25 -4.29 -5.93
C PHE A 87 3.91 -4.07 -7.28
N MET A 88 5.11 -3.51 -7.25
CA MET A 88 5.93 -3.34 -8.44
C MET A 88 7.36 -3.73 -8.15
N GLU A 89 7.96 -4.50 -9.04
CA GLU A 89 9.37 -4.87 -8.95
C GLU A 89 10.29 -3.63 -9.03
N LEU A 90 11.33 -3.64 -8.20
CA LEU A 90 12.43 -2.70 -8.26
C LEU A 90 13.45 -3.25 -9.28
N LYS A 91 13.38 -2.75 -10.52
CA LYS A 91 14.12 -3.28 -11.70
C LYS A 91 15.65 -3.39 -11.56
N GLN A 92 16.24 -2.83 -10.52
CA GLN A 92 17.68 -2.82 -10.28
C GLN A 92 18.04 -3.23 -8.84
N GLU A 93 17.07 -3.67 -8.06
CA GLU A 93 17.28 -4.06 -6.66
C GLU A 93 16.83 -5.51 -6.46
N THR A 94 17.80 -6.34 -6.08
CA THR A 94 17.61 -7.74 -5.76
C THR A 94 18.19 -8.02 -4.38
N ASP A 95 17.70 -9.06 -3.72
CA ASP A 95 18.39 -9.58 -2.55
C ASP A 95 19.72 -10.26 -2.94
N ILE A 96 20.45 -10.76 -1.94
CA ILE A 96 21.73 -11.46 -2.11
C ILE A 96 21.62 -12.76 -2.91
N ALA A 97 20.42 -13.34 -3.00
CA ALA A 97 20.12 -14.56 -3.75
C ALA A 97 19.59 -14.25 -5.17
N GLY A 98 19.56 -12.97 -5.57
CA GLY A 98 19.08 -12.53 -6.87
C GLY A 98 17.56 -12.45 -7.01
N ASN A 99 16.80 -12.58 -5.92
CA ASN A 99 15.35 -12.45 -5.97
C ASN A 99 14.94 -10.96 -6.09
N PRO A 100 13.87 -10.66 -6.84
CA PRO A 100 13.40 -9.29 -7.02
C PRO A 100 12.86 -8.71 -5.70
N LEU A 101 13.25 -7.46 -5.43
CA LEU A 101 12.62 -6.64 -4.40
C LEU A 101 11.46 -5.86 -5.00
N HIS A 102 10.50 -5.50 -4.15
CA HIS A 102 9.26 -4.87 -4.57
C HIS A 102 9.01 -3.59 -3.77
N LYS A 103 8.38 -2.62 -4.42
CA LYS A 103 7.72 -1.51 -3.74
C LYS A 103 6.24 -1.80 -3.56
N LEU A 104 5.71 -1.50 -2.38
CA LEU A 104 4.29 -1.44 -2.08
C LEU A 104 3.77 -0.05 -2.45
N ILE A 105 2.90 0.04 -3.46
CA ILE A 105 2.31 1.28 -3.93
C ILE A 105 0.91 1.39 -3.36
N VAL A 106 0.72 2.31 -2.42
CA VAL A 106 -0.60 2.59 -1.82
C VAL A 106 -1.41 3.46 -2.77
N VAL A 107 -2.43 2.84 -3.37
CA VAL A 107 -3.30 3.48 -4.36
C VAL A 107 -4.35 4.35 -3.69
N THR A 108 -5.01 3.84 -2.64
CA THR A 108 -6.04 4.60 -1.92
C THR A 108 -6.34 4.01 -0.54
N PHE A 109 -6.92 4.82 0.35
CA PHE A 109 -7.57 4.35 1.57
C PHE A 109 -9.09 4.46 1.38
N LEU A 110 -9.82 3.39 1.72
CA LEU A 110 -11.27 3.38 1.61
C LEU A 110 -11.93 3.95 2.87
N GLY A 111 -11.30 3.76 4.04
CA GLY A 111 -11.78 4.22 5.34
C GLY A 111 -11.73 3.10 6.38
N ARG A 112 -12.39 3.30 7.51
CA ARG A 112 -12.46 2.35 8.63
C ARG A 112 -13.78 1.58 8.63
N ILE A 113 -13.71 0.25 8.75
CA ILE A 113 -14.89 -0.63 8.85
C ILE A 113 -15.74 -0.27 10.07
N SER A 114 -15.12 0.15 11.16
CA SER A 114 -15.79 0.62 12.38
C SER A 114 -16.61 1.89 12.17
N GLN A 115 -16.28 2.71 11.16
CA GLN A 115 -16.93 4.00 10.89
C GLN A 115 -17.90 3.93 9.71
N ASP A 116 -17.61 3.09 8.69
CA ASP A 116 -18.47 2.89 7.53
C ASP A 116 -18.82 1.42 7.35
N ILE A 117 -20.07 1.07 7.70
CA ILE A 117 -20.58 -0.30 7.61
C ILE A 117 -20.59 -0.83 6.17
N GLN A 118 -20.61 0.05 5.15
CA GLN A 118 -20.56 -0.36 3.75
C GLN A 118 -19.23 -1.03 3.42
N LEU A 119 -18.15 -0.70 4.13
CA LEU A 119 -16.84 -1.32 3.92
C LEU A 119 -16.78 -2.79 4.32
N ARG A 120 -17.78 -3.32 5.04
CA ARG A 120 -17.88 -4.76 5.35
C ARG A 120 -18.16 -5.62 4.12
N ASP A 121 -18.85 -5.07 3.12
CA ASP A 121 -19.11 -5.72 1.83
C ASP A 121 -18.55 -4.85 0.71
N LEU A 122 -17.28 -5.08 0.38
CA LEU A 122 -16.60 -4.30 -0.65
C LEU A 122 -17.21 -4.49 -2.05
N LYS A 123 -17.86 -5.62 -2.32
CA LYS A 123 -18.54 -5.85 -3.60
C LYS A 123 -19.74 -4.92 -3.73
N ALA A 124 -20.53 -4.80 -2.68
CA ALA A 124 -21.63 -3.84 -2.61
C ALA A 124 -21.12 -2.38 -2.63
N TYR A 125 -20.08 -2.08 -1.84
CA TYR A 125 -19.45 -0.76 -1.78
C TYR A 125 -18.95 -0.30 -3.15
N TYR A 126 -18.19 -1.12 -3.89
CA TYR A 126 -17.72 -0.78 -5.23
C TYR A 126 -18.85 -0.67 -6.24
N SER A 127 -19.89 -1.50 -6.10
CA SER A 127 -21.09 -1.37 -6.93
C SER A 127 -21.74 -0.01 -6.72
N TRP A 128 -21.95 0.41 -5.46
CA TRP A 128 -22.51 1.73 -5.14
C TRP A 128 -21.63 2.88 -5.64
N LEU A 129 -20.31 2.78 -5.47
CA LEU A 129 -19.32 3.75 -5.93
C LEU A 129 -19.33 3.96 -7.45
N ARG A 130 -19.52 2.87 -8.22
CA ARG A 130 -19.65 2.91 -9.69
C ARG A 130 -20.90 3.66 -10.12
N HIS A 131 -22.02 3.40 -9.46
CA HIS A 131 -23.30 4.03 -9.79
C HIS A 131 -23.39 5.49 -9.31
N SER A 132 -22.67 5.85 -8.24
CA SER A 132 -22.63 7.21 -7.69
C SER A 132 -21.60 8.15 -8.36
N ARG A 133 -20.89 7.70 -9.40
CA ARG A 133 -19.80 8.43 -10.08
C ARG A 133 -18.65 8.87 -9.15
N ARG A 134 -18.52 8.24 -7.97
CA ARG A 134 -17.48 8.54 -6.97
C ARG A 134 -16.19 7.72 -7.13
N MET A 135 -16.11 6.83 -8.13
CA MET A 135 -14.88 6.07 -8.39
C MET A 135 -13.84 6.88 -9.15
N THR A 136 -12.71 7.10 -8.49
CA THR A 136 -11.38 7.33 -9.10
C THR A 136 -10.49 6.12 -8.82
N LEU A 137 -10.96 4.93 -9.16
CA LEU A 137 -10.10 3.74 -9.21
C LEU A 137 -9.27 3.84 -10.48
N VAL A 138 -8.07 4.39 -10.34
CA VAL A 138 -7.08 4.55 -11.41
C VAL A 138 -6.70 3.17 -11.92
N LYS A 139 -7.40 2.69 -12.95
CA LYS A 139 -6.90 1.62 -13.81
C LYS A 139 -5.75 2.21 -14.63
N HIS A 140 -4.51 2.03 -14.19
CA HIS A 140 -3.34 2.22 -15.05
C HIS A 140 -2.90 0.90 -15.67
N GLY A 141 -3.82 0.26 -16.39
CA GLY A 141 -3.44 -0.72 -17.40
C GLY A 141 -2.92 0.02 -18.64
N ARG A 142 -1.61 0.27 -18.71
CA ARG A 142 -0.98 0.69 -19.97
C ARG A 142 -1.16 -0.45 -20.97
N LYS A 143 -2.01 -0.24 -22.00
CA LYS A 143 -1.98 -1.05 -23.22
C LYS A 143 -0.65 -0.77 -23.92
N HIS A 144 0.25 -1.75 -23.91
CA HIS A 144 1.33 -1.77 -24.89
C HIS A 144 0.70 -2.05 -26.26
N LYS A 145 0.92 -1.15 -27.21
CA LYS A 145 0.84 -1.42 -28.64
C LYS A 145 2.24 -1.69 -29.14
#